data_AF-A0A1B1A0R3-F1
#
_entry.id   AF-A0A1B1A0R3-F1
#
_cell.length_a   1.000
_cell.length_b   1.000
_cell.length_c   1.000
_cell.angle_alpha   90.00
_cell.angle_beta   90.00
_cell.angle_gamma   90.00
#
_symmetry.space_group_name_H-M   'P 1'
#
loop_
_entity.id
_entity.type
_entity.pdbx_description
1 polymer ?
#
loop_
_entity_poly.entity_id
_entity_poly.type
_entity_poly.pdbx_seq_one_letter_code
_entity_poly.pdbx_strand_id
1 'polypeptide(L)'
;MSSDQSDLDSYAQAYLLAFEAMYHFGTEESRGHTYWFGPVYHNLGMAAELCFKHFLHTNSGTFDRTHDLCALYAGVRKLLPDPISFERDLGEVAKQWCEPSGDLKARLTTKEARVSYYVFWLQLSLLNQTYYRDQCSHSRFKTRYPTPTDMTYYPINCALIANGVRALLESEQYQR
;
A
#
# COMPACT_ATOMS: atom_id res chain seq x y z
N MET A 1 -28.18 -4.37 -1.75
CA MET A 1 -26.75 -4.09 -1.96
C MET A 1 -26.37 -4.81 -3.24
N SER A 2 -25.81 -4.11 -4.25
CA SER A 2 -25.49 -4.75 -5.54
C SER A 2 -24.32 -5.73 -5.37
N SER A 3 -24.30 -6.82 -6.13
CA SER A 3 -23.26 -7.86 -6.09
C SER A 3 -21.83 -7.28 -6.10
N ASP A 4 -21.63 -6.21 -6.88
CA ASP A 4 -20.34 -5.55 -7.05
C ASP A 4 -19.74 -4.95 -5.75
N GLN A 5 -20.56 -4.72 -4.71
CA GLN A 5 -20.13 -4.17 -3.41
C GLN A 5 -19.48 -5.23 -2.51
N SER A 6 -19.98 -6.47 -2.56
CA SER A 6 -19.43 -7.63 -1.82
C SER A 6 -18.04 -8.02 -2.37
N ASP A 7 -17.80 -7.66 -3.63
CA ASP A 7 -16.67 -8.18 -4.37
C ASP A 7 -15.40 -7.36 -4.15
N LEU A 8 -15.48 -6.05 -3.89
CA LEU A 8 -14.27 -5.22 -3.69
C LEU A 8 -13.47 -5.57 -2.45
N ASP A 9 -14.14 -5.78 -1.32
CA ASP A 9 -13.50 -6.23 -0.08
C ASP A 9 -12.87 -7.61 -0.26
N SER A 10 -13.65 -8.55 -0.80
CA SER A 10 -13.17 -9.90 -1.13
C SER A 10 -11.95 -9.89 -2.06
N TYR A 11 -11.94 -9.02 -3.08
CA TYR A 11 -10.79 -8.86 -3.97
C TYR A 11 -9.61 -8.19 -3.27
N ALA A 12 -9.84 -7.17 -2.44
CA ALA A 12 -8.78 -6.52 -1.66
C ALA A 12 -8.07 -7.55 -0.76
N GLN A 13 -8.84 -8.40 -0.07
CA GLN A 13 -8.33 -9.50 0.75
C GLN A 13 -7.55 -10.51 -0.09
N ALA A 14 -8.06 -10.92 -1.26
CA ALA A 14 -7.36 -11.85 -2.15
C ALA A 14 -6.00 -11.30 -2.62
N TYR A 15 -5.94 -10.01 -2.99
CA TYR A 15 -4.68 -9.37 -3.37
C TYR A 15 -3.71 -9.21 -2.18
N LEU A 16 -4.23 -8.97 -0.97
CA LEU A 16 -3.41 -8.90 0.23
C LEU A 16 -2.76 -10.26 0.56
N LEU A 17 -3.55 -11.34 0.49
CA LEU A 17 -3.05 -12.71 0.68
C LEU A 17 -2.02 -13.09 -0.39
N ALA A 18 -2.26 -12.72 -1.65
CA ALA A 18 -1.29 -12.94 -2.72
C ALA A 18 0.03 -12.18 -2.47
N PHE A 19 -0.05 -10.92 -2.03
CA PHE A 19 1.11 -10.14 -1.59
C PHE A 19 1.89 -10.86 -0.48
N GLU A 20 1.21 -11.29 0.59
CA GLU A 20 1.83 -11.95 1.73
C GLU A 20 2.56 -13.23 1.33
N ALA A 21 1.92 -14.08 0.52
CA ALA A 21 2.53 -15.29 0.00
C ALA A 21 3.84 -14.96 -0.74
N MET A 22 3.79 -14.05 -1.72
CA MET A 22 4.99 -13.69 -2.50
C MET A 22 6.08 -13.05 -1.64
N TYR A 23 5.69 -12.18 -0.70
CA TYR A 23 6.62 -11.48 0.18
C TYR A 23 7.38 -12.45 1.10
N HIS A 24 6.68 -13.47 1.62
CA HIS A 24 7.27 -14.51 2.48
C HIS A 24 8.16 -15.48 1.71
N PHE A 25 7.87 -15.78 0.44
CA PHE A 25 8.71 -16.65 -0.39
C PHE A 25 9.96 -15.96 -0.98
N GLY A 26 10.09 -14.63 -0.86
CA GLY A 26 11.25 -13.90 -1.37
C GLY A 26 12.49 -14.03 -0.51
N THR A 27 13.61 -14.46 -1.13
CA THR A 27 14.95 -14.37 -0.53
C THR A 27 15.47 -12.94 -0.52
N GLU A 28 16.47 -12.63 0.31
CA GLU A 28 17.11 -11.30 0.32
C GLU A 28 17.68 -10.90 -1.04
N GLU A 29 18.27 -11.86 -1.75
CA GLU A 29 18.74 -11.71 -3.13
C GLU A 29 17.60 -11.39 -4.10
N SER A 30 16.46 -12.08 -3.97
CA SER A 30 15.27 -11.83 -4.80
C SER A 30 14.71 -10.42 -4.61
N ARG A 31 14.77 -9.87 -3.38
CA ARG A 31 14.19 -8.56 -3.03
C ARG A 31 14.80 -7.38 -3.76
N GLY A 32 16.02 -7.52 -4.28
CA GLY A 32 16.68 -6.50 -5.10
C GLY A 32 16.28 -6.50 -6.58
N HIS A 33 15.59 -7.53 -7.06
CA HIS A 33 15.29 -7.70 -8.48
C HIS A 33 13.89 -7.19 -8.86
N THR A 34 13.80 -6.42 -9.96
CA THR A 34 12.53 -5.84 -10.47
C THR A 34 11.46 -6.87 -10.79
N TYR A 35 11.88 -8.05 -11.26
CA TYR A 35 10.98 -9.17 -11.53
C TYR A 35 10.35 -9.77 -10.26
N TRP A 36 10.92 -9.48 -9.10
CA TRP A 36 10.36 -9.88 -7.81
C TRP A 36 9.58 -8.73 -7.15
N PHE A 37 10.18 -7.54 -7.01
CA PHE A 37 9.51 -6.44 -6.30
C PHE A 37 8.31 -5.88 -7.08
N GLY A 38 8.32 -5.96 -8.41
CA GLY A 38 7.20 -5.49 -9.25
C GLY A 38 5.88 -6.21 -8.92
N PRO A 39 5.81 -7.54 -9.02
CA PRO A 39 4.63 -8.30 -8.63
C PRO A 39 4.20 -8.07 -7.17
N VAL A 40 5.15 -7.99 -6.24
CA VAL A 40 4.88 -7.73 -4.81
C VAL A 40 4.21 -6.37 -4.62
N TYR A 41 4.77 -5.30 -5.20
CA TYR A 41 4.20 -3.95 -5.12
C TYR A 41 2.88 -3.83 -5.86
N HIS A 42 2.71 -4.57 -6.96
CA HIS A 42 1.45 -4.59 -7.69
C HIS A 42 0.31 -5.12 -6.81
N ASN A 43 0.52 -6.28 -6.18
CA ASN A 43 -0.52 -6.92 -5.36
C ASN A 43 -0.84 -6.08 -4.12
N LEU A 44 0.19 -5.51 -3.47
CA LEU A 44 -0.01 -4.59 -2.36
C LEU A 44 -0.77 -3.32 -2.77
N GLY A 45 -0.44 -2.75 -3.94
CA GLY A 45 -1.12 -1.58 -4.48
C GLY A 45 -2.58 -1.87 -4.84
N MET A 46 -2.87 -3.01 -5.47
CA MET A 46 -4.24 -3.44 -5.76
C MET A 46 -5.06 -3.66 -4.48
N ALA A 47 -4.47 -4.31 -3.47
CA ALA A 47 -5.11 -4.49 -2.17
C ALA A 47 -5.47 -3.15 -1.53
N ALA A 48 -4.53 -2.20 -1.52
CA ALA A 48 -4.76 -0.85 -1.00
C ALA A 48 -5.82 -0.08 -1.81
N GLU A 49 -5.74 -0.10 -3.14
CA GLU A 49 -6.70 0.58 -4.02
C GLU A 49 -8.13 0.10 -3.76
N LEU A 50 -8.34 -1.22 -3.78
CA LEU A 50 -9.67 -1.81 -3.63
C LEU A 50 -10.21 -1.60 -2.22
N CYS A 51 -9.35 -1.72 -1.20
CA CYS A 51 -9.68 -1.39 0.19
C CYS A 51 -10.14 0.06 0.33
N PHE A 52 -9.39 1.04 -0.19
CA PHE A 52 -9.75 2.45 -0.07
C PHE A 52 -11.02 2.78 -0.86
N LYS A 53 -11.20 2.21 -2.05
CA LYS A 53 -12.44 2.38 -2.84
C LYS A 53 -13.64 1.81 -2.12
N HIS A 54 -13.52 0.61 -1.56
CA HIS A 54 -14.56 0.01 -0.72
C HIS A 54 -14.88 0.94 0.47
N PHE A 55 -13.85 1.38 1.20
CA PHE A 55 -13.99 2.25 2.36
C PHE A 55 -14.73 3.56 2.04
N LEU A 56 -14.29 4.27 1.00
CA LEU A 56 -14.90 5.51 0.52
C LEU A 56 -16.35 5.28 0.10
N HIS A 57 -16.58 4.23 -0.67
CA HIS A 57 -17.92 3.91 -1.12
C HIS A 57 -18.86 3.61 0.06
N THR A 58 -18.43 2.80 1.03
CA THR A 58 -19.23 2.47 2.22
C THR A 58 -19.52 3.72 3.06
N ASN A 59 -18.53 4.56 3.33
CA ASN A 59 -18.68 5.67 4.27
C ASN A 59 -19.19 6.99 3.65
N SER A 60 -19.09 7.19 2.32
CA SER A 60 -19.54 8.43 1.66
C SER A 60 -20.43 8.21 0.43
N GLY A 61 -20.72 6.96 0.06
CA GLY A 61 -21.49 6.62 -1.14
C GLY A 61 -20.80 7.02 -2.45
N THR A 62 -19.54 7.46 -2.39
CA THR A 62 -18.80 7.97 -3.55
C THR A 62 -17.91 6.89 -4.12
N PHE A 63 -18.07 6.59 -5.40
CA PHE A 63 -17.20 5.64 -6.11
C PHE A 63 -16.12 6.38 -6.89
N ASP A 64 -14.89 6.39 -6.37
CA ASP A 64 -13.75 6.97 -7.06
C ASP A 64 -13.15 5.97 -8.07
N ARG A 65 -12.98 6.42 -9.32
CA ARG A 65 -12.40 5.62 -10.42
C ARG A 65 -10.89 5.82 -10.57
N THR A 66 -10.28 6.69 -9.78
CA THR A 66 -8.83 6.89 -9.79
C THR A 66 -8.10 5.61 -9.38
N HIS A 67 -6.86 5.47 -9.83
CA HIS A 67 -5.91 4.44 -9.38
C HIS A 67 -4.79 5.05 -8.54
N ASP A 68 -4.85 6.37 -8.30
CA ASP A 68 -3.90 7.07 -7.46
C ASP A 68 -4.17 6.75 -5.98
N LEU A 69 -3.27 5.95 -5.39
CA LEU A 69 -3.37 5.55 -3.99
C LEU A 69 -3.33 6.77 -3.04
N CYS A 70 -2.59 7.82 -3.41
CA CYS A 70 -2.50 9.03 -2.61
C CYS A 70 -3.85 9.76 -2.60
N ALA A 71 -4.47 9.93 -3.77
CA ALA A 71 -5.79 10.57 -3.86
C ALA A 71 -6.86 9.78 -3.08
N LEU A 72 -6.87 8.46 -3.23
CA LEU A 72 -7.81 7.58 -2.52
C LEU A 72 -7.64 7.67 -1.00
N TYR A 73 -6.42 7.52 -0.49
CA TYR A 73 -6.19 7.58 0.96
C TYR A 73 -6.42 8.98 1.53
N ALA A 74 -6.16 10.06 0.78
CA ALA A 74 -6.54 11.41 1.20
C ALA A 74 -8.06 11.55 1.41
N GLY A 75 -8.88 10.81 0.65
CA GLY A 75 -10.31 10.66 0.90
C GLY A 75 -10.61 9.86 2.15
N VAL A 76 -10.01 8.66 2.30
CA VAL A 76 -10.18 7.78 3.48
C VAL A 76 -9.88 8.55 4.77
N ARG A 77 -8.76 9.28 4.78
CA ARG A 77 -8.27 10.05 5.93
C ARG A 77 -9.26 11.12 6.42
N LYS A 78 -10.12 11.64 5.54
CA LYS A 78 -11.17 12.61 5.92
C LYS A 78 -12.37 11.94 6.60
N LEU A 79 -12.56 10.65 6.36
CA LEU A 79 -13.69 9.86 6.88
C LEU A 79 -13.30 9.04 8.12
N LEU A 80 -12.01 8.86 8.38
CA LEU A 80 -11.53 8.25 9.62
C LEU A 80 -11.93 9.09 10.85
N PRO A 81 -12.40 8.46 11.94
CA PRO A 81 -12.74 9.17 13.18
C PRO A 81 -11.53 9.86 13.83
N ASP A 82 -10.35 9.21 13.81
CA ASP A 82 -9.08 9.77 14.29
C ASP A 82 -7.93 9.34 13.36
N PRO A 83 -7.69 10.08 12.25
CA PRO A 83 -6.66 9.73 11.29
C PRO A 83 -5.24 9.86 11.86
N ILE A 84 -5.04 10.70 12.89
CA ILE A 84 -3.71 10.91 13.49
C ILE A 84 -3.33 9.70 14.34
N SER A 85 -4.24 9.24 15.20
CA SER A 85 -3.99 8.03 15.99
C SER A 85 -3.84 6.80 15.10
N PHE A 86 -4.67 6.67 14.05
CA PHE A 86 -4.54 5.57 13.09
C PHE A 86 -3.12 5.47 12.49
N GLU A 87 -2.58 6.57 11.95
CA GLU A 87 -1.24 6.55 11.36
C GLU A 87 -0.13 6.34 12.40
N ARG A 88 -0.27 6.92 13.60
CA ARG A 88 0.69 6.74 14.69
C ARG A 88 0.75 5.28 15.12
N ASP A 89 -0.40 4.66 15.36
CA ASP A 89 -0.49 3.31 15.91
C ASP A 89 0.06 2.29 14.90
N LEU A 90 -0.23 2.47 13.61
CA LEU A 90 0.41 1.69 12.54
C LEU A 90 1.93 1.85 12.53
N GLY A 91 2.43 3.08 12.69
CA GLY A 91 3.86 3.36 12.76
C GLY A 91 4.56 2.68 13.94
N GLU A 92 3.92 2.69 15.13
CA GLU A 92 4.45 2.01 16.32
C GLU A 92 4.45 0.48 16.17
N VAL A 93 3.38 -0.10 15.63
CA VAL A 93 3.35 -1.53 15.31
C VAL A 93 4.45 -1.88 14.32
N ALA A 94 4.64 -1.10 13.25
CA ALA A 94 5.68 -1.37 12.27
C ALA A 94 7.10 -1.33 12.87
N LYS A 95 7.38 -0.46 13.84
CA LYS A 95 8.68 -0.41 14.54
C LYS A 95 8.98 -1.69 15.34
N GLN A 96 7.95 -2.32 15.90
CA GLN A 96 8.11 -3.53 16.72
C GLN A 96 8.31 -4.80 15.87
N TRP A 97 7.73 -4.83 14.66
CA TRP A 97 7.64 -6.05 13.85
C TRP A 97 8.51 -6.03 12.59
N CYS A 98 8.97 -4.85 12.14
CA CYS A 98 9.71 -4.70 10.88
C CYS A 98 10.93 -3.81 11.06
N GLU A 99 11.98 -4.37 11.64
CA GLU A 99 13.28 -3.70 11.59
C GLU A 99 13.82 -3.69 10.15
N PRO A 100 14.26 -2.53 9.62
CA PRO A 100 14.94 -2.48 8.33
C PRO A 100 16.23 -3.32 8.37
N SER A 101 16.58 -3.96 7.25
CA SER A 101 17.83 -4.72 7.12
C SER A 101 19.05 -3.83 7.40
N GLY A 102 20.20 -4.44 7.71
CA GLY A 102 21.45 -3.71 7.99
C GLY A 102 21.81 -2.70 6.88
N ASP A 103 21.72 -3.14 5.63
CA ASP A 103 21.98 -2.29 4.46
C ASP A 103 20.96 -1.16 4.31
N LEU A 104 19.69 -1.42 4.60
CA LEU A 104 18.66 -0.38 4.57
C LEU A 104 18.84 0.62 5.72
N LYS A 105 19.20 0.16 6.92
CA LYS A 105 19.57 1.03 8.06
C LYS A 105 20.73 1.95 7.70
N ALA A 106 21.74 1.45 6.98
CA ALA A 106 22.88 2.23 6.52
C ALA A 106 22.49 3.29 5.48
N ARG A 107 21.46 3.04 4.66
CA ARG A 107 20.92 4.00 3.67
C ARG A 107 19.98 5.04 4.29
N LEU A 108 19.30 4.72 5.39
CA LEU A 108 18.46 5.64 6.17
C LEU A 108 19.33 6.46 7.15
N THR A 109 20.22 7.26 6.59
CA THR A 109 21.27 7.99 7.34
C THR A 109 20.73 9.14 8.19
N THR A 110 19.64 9.79 7.77
CA THR A 110 19.05 10.92 8.48
C THR A 110 17.90 10.50 9.40
N LYS A 111 17.65 11.30 10.44
CA LYS A 111 16.52 11.09 11.34
C LYS A 111 15.20 11.15 10.56
N GLU A 112 15.11 12.08 9.62
CA GLU A 112 13.96 12.30 8.75
C GLU A 112 13.66 11.07 7.88
N ALA A 113 14.69 10.45 7.30
CA ALA A 113 14.53 9.24 6.50
C ALA A 113 14.02 8.06 7.34
N ARG A 114 14.56 7.90 8.56
CA ARG A 114 14.12 6.85 9.49
C ARG A 114 12.67 7.04 9.95
N VAL A 115 12.29 8.28 10.28
CA VAL A 115 10.90 8.59 10.65
C VAL A 115 9.98 8.31 9.48
N SER A 116 10.32 8.78 8.27
CA SER A 116 9.51 8.61 7.06
C SER A 116 9.26 7.15 6.69
N TYR A 117 10.17 6.24 7.06
CA TYR A 117 10.02 4.79 6.85
C TYR A 117 8.84 4.18 7.66
N TYR A 118 8.43 4.82 8.75
CA TYR A 118 7.35 4.38 9.62
C TYR A 118 6.10 5.26 9.54
N VAL A 119 6.00 6.15 8.55
CA VAL A 119 4.81 6.96 8.31
C VAL A 119 4.00 6.36 7.16
N PHE A 120 2.79 5.88 7.47
CA PHE A 120 1.95 5.13 6.53
C PHE A 120 1.73 5.89 5.22
N TRP A 121 1.30 7.16 5.28
CA TRP A 121 1.07 7.98 4.09
C TRP A 121 2.31 8.15 3.19
N LEU A 122 3.48 8.31 3.80
CA LEU A 122 4.73 8.48 3.03
C LEU A 122 5.14 7.18 2.34
N GLN A 123 4.94 6.04 2.99
CA GLN A 123 5.20 4.73 2.39
C GLN A 123 4.19 4.41 1.28
N LEU A 124 2.92 4.78 1.47
CA LEU A 124 1.91 4.67 0.42
C LEU A 124 2.24 5.55 -0.78
N SER A 125 2.75 6.77 -0.56
CA SER A 125 3.22 7.65 -1.65
C SER A 125 4.38 7.05 -2.44
N LEU A 126 5.33 6.38 -1.77
CA LEU A 126 6.41 5.65 -2.44
C LEU A 126 5.87 4.46 -3.24
N LEU A 127 4.92 3.70 -2.67
CA LEU A 127 4.26 2.62 -3.39
C LEU A 127 3.55 3.13 -4.66
N ASN A 128 2.83 4.24 -4.56
CA ASN A 128 2.12 4.85 -5.67
C ASN A 128 3.07 5.19 -6.85
N GLN A 129 4.28 5.67 -6.55
CA GLN A 129 5.32 5.94 -7.58
C GLN A 129 5.77 4.70 -8.33
N THR A 130 5.62 3.51 -7.74
CA THR A 130 5.97 2.22 -8.36
C THR A 130 4.76 1.49 -8.92
N TYR A 131 3.55 1.87 -8.50
CA TYR A 131 2.29 1.21 -8.80
C TYR A 131 1.57 1.85 -10.00
N TYR A 132 1.38 3.18 -9.96
CA TYR A 132 0.54 3.93 -10.88
C TYR A 132 1.36 4.86 -11.80
N ARG A 133 0.95 4.98 -13.08
CA ARG A 133 1.39 6.08 -13.98
C ARG A 133 0.22 7.03 -14.21
N ASP A 134 0.44 8.31 -13.98
CA ASP A 134 -0.53 9.36 -14.31
C ASP A 134 -0.66 9.61 -15.83
N GLN A 135 0.25 9.03 -16.63
CA GLN A 135 0.22 9.16 -18.09
C GLN A 135 -0.76 8.17 -18.73
N CYS A 136 -1.65 8.69 -19.57
CA CYS A 136 -2.67 8.01 -20.38
C CYS A 136 -2.14 7.02 -21.46
N SER A 137 -0.95 6.44 -21.29
CA SER A 137 -0.57 5.28 -22.09
C SER A 137 -1.34 4.06 -21.57
N HIS A 138 -1.70 3.13 -22.45
CA HIS A 138 -2.60 2.01 -22.16
C HIS A 138 -2.14 1.06 -21.02
N SER A 139 -0.97 1.31 -20.41
CA SER A 139 -0.46 0.67 -19.21
C SER A 139 -0.54 1.61 -17.99
N ARG A 140 -1.65 1.60 -17.25
CA ARG A 140 -1.82 2.39 -16.01
C ARG A 140 -0.97 1.88 -14.84
N PHE A 141 -0.59 0.60 -14.86
CA PHE A 141 0.22 -0.04 -13.83
C PHE A 141 1.68 -0.16 -14.26
N LYS A 142 2.58 0.51 -13.52
CA LYS A 142 4.03 0.52 -13.79
C LYS A 142 4.65 -0.87 -13.69
N THR A 143 4.24 -1.65 -12.71
CA THR A 143 4.78 -2.98 -12.41
C THR A 143 4.41 -4.05 -13.43
N ARG A 144 3.34 -3.83 -14.22
CA ARG A 144 2.86 -4.80 -15.22
C ARG A 144 3.65 -4.73 -16.54
N TYR A 145 4.21 -3.55 -16.85
CA TYR A 145 5.06 -3.31 -18.02
C TYR A 145 6.22 -2.38 -17.63
N PRO A 146 7.23 -2.91 -16.92
CA PRO A 146 8.35 -2.11 -16.46
C PRO A 146 9.13 -1.60 -17.68
N THR A 147 9.33 -0.28 -17.75
CA THR A 147 10.35 0.27 -18.64
C THR A 147 11.68 0.31 -17.88
N PRO A 148 12.84 0.42 -18.55
CA PRO A 148 14.13 0.56 -17.87
C PRO A 148 14.17 1.68 -16.82
N THR A 149 13.39 2.76 -17.00
CA THR A 149 13.29 3.86 -16.03
C THR A 149 12.39 3.54 -14.83
N ASP A 150 11.48 2.55 -14.93
CA ASP A 150 10.63 2.08 -13.83
C ASP A 150 11.27 0.94 -13.02
N MET A 151 12.51 0.53 -13.35
CA MET A 151 13.23 -0.52 -12.64
C MET A 151 13.84 -0.04 -11.31
N THR A 152 13.52 1.18 -10.87
CA THR A 152 14.02 1.73 -9.61
C THR A 152 13.37 1.02 -8.42
N TYR A 153 14.17 0.30 -7.64
CA TYR A 153 13.74 -0.23 -6.36
C TYR A 153 13.63 0.90 -5.32
N TYR A 154 12.46 1.02 -4.70
CA TYR A 154 12.24 1.90 -3.56
C TYR A 154 12.13 1.05 -2.29
N PRO A 155 12.83 1.39 -1.20
CA PRO A 155 12.72 0.64 0.04
C PRO A 155 11.40 0.96 0.75
N ILE A 156 10.31 0.35 0.27
CA ILE A 156 8.96 0.52 0.82
C ILE A 156 8.80 -0.40 2.03
N ASN A 157 8.24 0.14 3.11
CA ASN A 157 7.80 -0.65 4.26
C ASN A 157 6.47 -1.36 3.94
N CYS A 158 6.54 -2.49 3.22
CA CYS A 158 5.36 -3.21 2.76
C CYS A 158 4.48 -3.71 3.91
N ALA A 159 5.08 -4.10 5.04
CA ALA A 159 4.33 -4.57 6.21
C ALA A 159 3.49 -3.45 6.85
N LEU A 160 4.03 -2.23 6.94
CA LEU A 160 3.28 -1.06 7.40
C LEU A 160 2.03 -0.83 6.53
N ILE A 161 2.19 -0.90 5.21
CA ILE A 161 1.07 -0.71 4.27
C ILE A 161 0.06 -1.85 4.41
N ALA A 162 0.51 -3.10 4.40
CA ALA A 162 -0.34 -4.28 4.54
C ALA A 162 -1.16 -4.26 5.84
N ASN A 163 -0.55 -3.85 6.96
CA ASN A 163 -1.24 -3.70 8.24
C ASN A 163 -2.31 -2.60 8.21
N GLY A 164 -2.03 -1.47 7.55
CA GLY A 164 -3.04 -0.42 7.39
C GLY A 164 -4.21 -0.85 6.51
N VAL A 165 -3.94 -1.60 5.44
CA VAL A 165 -5.00 -2.21 4.61
C VAL A 165 -5.83 -3.19 5.45
N ARG A 166 -5.19 -4.10 6.18
CA ARG A 166 -5.87 -5.06 7.06
C ARG A 166 -6.75 -4.37 8.10
N ALA A 167 -6.22 -3.34 8.78
CA ALA A 167 -6.95 -2.58 9.79
C ALA A 167 -8.22 -1.91 9.22
N LEU A 168 -8.20 -1.48 7.96
CA LEU A 168 -9.37 -0.88 7.30
C LEU A 168 -10.39 -1.92 6.81
N LEU A 169 -9.93 -3.11 6.41
CA LEU A 169 -10.82 -4.21 5.97
C LEU A 169 -11.52 -4.89 7.15
N GLU A 170 -10.78 -5.16 8.24
CA GLU A 170 -11.26 -5.98 9.36
C GLU A 170 -11.97 -5.20 10.46
N SER A 171 -11.82 -3.87 10.51
CA SER A 171 -12.32 -3.10 11.64
C SER A 171 -13.70 -2.51 11.40
N GLU A 172 -14.69 -3.10 12.07
CA GLU A 172 -16.07 -2.59 12.14
C GLU A 172 -16.13 -1.13 12.61
N GLN A 173 -15.15 -0.70 13.43
CA GLN A 173 -15.10 0.67 13.96
C GLN A 173 -14.95 1.75 12.87
N TYR A 174 -14.52 1.36 11.67
CA TYR A 174 -14.33 2.26 10.53
C TYR A 174 -15.36 2.06 9.41
N GLN A 175 -16.32 1.15 9.57
CA GLN A 175 -17.41 0.92 8.62
C GLN A 175 -18.71 1.48 9.22
N ARG A 176 -19.31 2.48 8.56
CA ARG A 176 -20.57 3.12 8.99
C ARG A 176 -21.68 2.95 7.98
#